data_AF-A0A258Z1G3-F1
#
_entry.id   AF-A0A258Z1G3-F1
#
_cell.length_a   1.000
_cell.length_b   1.000
_cell.length_c   1.000
_cell.angle_alpha   90.00
_cell.angle_beta   90.00
_cell.angle_gamma   90.00
#
_symmetry.space_group_name_H-M   'P 1'
#
loop_
_entity.id
_entity.type
_entity.pdbx_description
1 polymer ?
#
loop_
_entity_poly.entity_id
_entity_poly.type
_entity_poly.pdbx_seq_one_letter_code
_entity_poly.pdbx_strand_id
1 'polypeptide(L)'
;MSIIKSAEKVRDRVMHGKNIKPAEIRKEITVVLMYSTKLNDEIKRIAGFTPFGSMKGFKGRSKSLNEKTTKWLLKGLGFTNTKTVKNSLSI
;
A
#
# COMPACT_ATOMS: atom_id res chain seq x y z
N MET A 1 -1.99 -6.21 -22.09
CA MET A 1 -2.86 -6.17 -20.88
C MET A 1 -1.95 -5.94 -19.68
N SER A 2 -2.02 -4.80 -18.98
CA SER A 2 -1.04 -4.49 -17.91
C SER A 2 -1.30 -5.34 -16.66
N ILE A 3 -0.22 -5.87 -16.07
CA ILE A 3 -0.26 -6.78 -14.91
C ILE A 3 -0.90 -6.09 -13.68
N ILE A 4 -0.85 -4.77 -13.61
CA ILE A 4 -1.31 -4.00 -12.44
C ILE A 4 -2.81 -3.65 -12.46
N LYS A 5 -3.50 -3.86 -13.58
CA LYS A 5 -4.90 -3.42 -13.76
C LYS A 5 -5.89 -4.08 -12.80
N SER A 6 -5.61 -5.31 -12.35
CA SER A 6 -6.39 -5.98 -11.31
C SER A 6 -6.18 -5.31 -9.95
N ALA A 7 -4.92 -5.02 -9.62
CA ALA A 7 -4.54 -4.38 -8.37
C ALA A 7 -5.10 -2.97 -8.24
N GLU A 8 -5.16 -2.20 -9.34
CA GLU A 8 -5.81 -0.88 -9.39
C GLU A 8 -7.28 -0.95 -9.02
N LYS A 9 -8.04 -1.90 -9.60
CA LYS A 9 -9.45 -2.08 -9.26
C LYS A 9 -9.65 -2.44 -7.79
N VAL A 10 -8.78 -3.28 -7.23
CA VAL A 10 -8.87 -3.64 -5.81
C VAL A 10 -8.51 -2.47 -4.92
N ARG A 11 -7.45 -1.71 -5.26
CA ARG A 11 -7.10 -0.45 -4.58
C ARG A 11 -8.28 0.52 -4.57
N ASP A 12 -8.92 0.75 -5.71
CA ASP A 12 -10.04 1.69 -5.79
C ASP A 12 -11.20 1.23 -4.91
N ARG A 13 -11.53 -0.07 -4.93
CA ARG A 13 -12.55 -0.63 -4.03
C ARG A 13 -12.17 -0.44 -2.54
N VAL A 14 -10.89 -0.65 -2.18
CA VAL A 14 -10.39 -0.42 -0.80
C VAL A 14 -10.54 1.05 -0.41
N MET A 15 -10.11 1.98 -1.27
CA MET A 15 -10.17 3.42 -1.01
C MET A 15 -11.61 3.93 -0.88
N HIS A 16 -12.54 3.35 -1.64
CA HIS A 16 -13.96 3.64 -1.52
C HIS A 16 -14.66 2.92 -0.36
N GLY A 17 -13.91 2.25 0.53
CA GLY A 17 -14.45 1.60 1.72
C GLY A 17 -15.34 0.39 1.44
N LYS A 18 -15.22 -0.22 0.24
CA LYS A 18 -15.98 -1.43 -0.09
C LYS A 18 -15.41 -2.62 0.67
N ASN A 19 -16.29 -3.51 1.12
CA ASN A 19 -15.88 -4.70 1.86
C ASN A 19 -15.17 -5.68 0.92
N ILE A 20 -13.88 -5.92 1.15
CA ILE A 20 -13.03 -6.80 0.34
C ILE A 20 -12.40 -7.82 1.27
N LYS A 21 -12.36 -9.07 0.83
CA LYS A 21 -11.77 -10.15 1.60
C LYS A 21 -10.27 -9.89 1.78
N PRO A 22 -9.71 -10.04 3.00
CA PRO A 22 -8.27 -9.89 3.23
C PRO A 22 -7.39 -10.75 2.32
N ALA A 23 -7.89 -11.91 1.88
CA ALA A 23 -7.20 -12.78 0.94
C ALA A 23 -7.02 -12.15 -0.46
N GLU A 24 -8.03 -11.41 -0.95
CA GLU A 24 -7.93 -10.69 -2.23
C GLU A 24 -6.87 -9.58 -2.13
N ILE A 25 -6.86 -8.84 -1.01
CA ILE A 25 -5.88 -7.78 -0.79
C ILE A 25 -4.46 -8.34 -0.81
N ARG A 26 -4.20 -9.45 -0.12
CA ARG A 26 -2.87 -10.08 -0.10
C ARG A 26 -2.42 -10.52 -1.50
N LYS A 27 -3.31 -11.11 -2.28
CA LYS A 27 -3.02 -11.54 -3.66
C LYS A 27 -2.62 -10.35 -4.53
N GLU A 28 -3.36 -9.25 -4.46
CA GLU A 28 -3.06 -8.07 -5.28
C GLU A 28 -1.80 -7.34 -4.81
N ILE A 29 -1.47 -7.38 -3.51
CA ILE A 29 -0.16 -6.91 -3.01
C ILE A 29 0.97 -7.70 -3.67
N THR A 30 0.86 -9.02 -3.77
CA THR A 30 1.87 -9.84 -4.47
C THR A 30 2.00 -9.44 -5.93
N VAL A 31 0.89 -9.15 -6.63
CA VAL A 31 0.91 -8.68 -8.03
C VAL A 31 1.67 -7.36 -8.17
N VAL A 32 1.46 -6.41 -7.25
CA VAL A 32 2.18 -5.13 -7.24
C VAL A 32 3.68 -5.33 -6.99
N LEU A 33 4.06 -6.21 -6.08
CA LEU A 33 5.47 -6.53 -5.82
C LEU A 33 6.14 -7.21 -7.01
N MET A 34 5.43 -8.08 -7.73
CA MET A 34 5.95 -8.68 -8.96
C MET A 34 6.09 -7.67 -10.09
N TYR A 35 5.21 -6.69 -10.15
CA TYR A 35 5.30 -5.61 -11.12
C TYR A 35 6.50 -4.71 -10.83
N SER A 36 6.73 -4.34 -9.56
CA SER A 36 7.84 -3.48 -9.17
C SER A 36 9.20 -4.11 -9.45
N THR A 37 9.35 -5.43 -9.26
CA THR A 37 10.59 -6.15 -9.62
C THR A 37 10.85 -6.13 -11.12
N LYS A 38 9.83 -6.42 -11.94
CA LYS A 38 9.96 -6.36 -13.41
C LYS A 38 10.28 -4.97 -13.92
N LEU A 39 9.66 -3.95 -13.33
CA LEU A 39 9.91 -2.54 -13.69
C LEU A 39 11.34 -2.11 -13.31
N ASN A 40 11.86 -2.60 -12.18
CA ASN A 40 13.25 -2.40 -11.81
C ASN A 40 14.22 -3.04 -12.81
N ASP A 41 13.97 -4.28 -13.23
CA ASP A 41 14.84 -4.98 -14.18
C ASP A 41 14.89 -4.21 -15.51
N GLU A 42 13.74 -3.72 -15.97
CA GLU A 42 13.64 -2.96 -17.21
C GLU A 42 14.33 -1.60 -17.14
N ILE A 43 14.14 -0.85 -16.05
CA ILE A 43 14.76 0.48 -15.88
C ILE A 43 16.25 0.36 -15.58
N LYS A 44 16.68 -0.67 -14.85
CA LYS A 44 18.10 -0.95 -14.66
C LYS A 44 18.78 -1.25 -15.98
N ARG A 45 18.11 -1.97 -16.90
CA ARG A 45 18.62 -2.22 -18.25
C ARG A 45 18.75 -0.93 -19.08
N ILE A 46 17.79 -0.01 -18.98
CA ILE A 46 17.74 1.20 -19.81
C ILE A 46 18.63 2.33 -19.26
N ALA A 47 18.56 2.56 -17.95
CA ALA A 47 19.10 3.76 -17.30
C ALA A 47 20.09 3.45 -16.17
N GLY A 48 20.33 2.18 -15.83
CA GLY A 48 21.34 1.77 -14.85
C GLY A 48 20.93 1.94 -13.37
N PHE A 49 19.71 2.42 -13.08
CA PHE A 49 19.22 2.57 -11.71
C PHE A 49 17.94 1.78 -11.45
N THR A 50 17.60 1.57 -10.18
CA THR A 50 16.37 0.87 -9.77
C THR A 50 15.43 1.84 -9.06
N PRO A 51 14.26 2.18 -9.63
CA PRO A 51 13.32 3.12 -9.01
C PRO A 51 12.72 2.58 -7.71
N PHE A 52 12.48 1.28 -7.62
CA PHE A 52 12.14 0.63 -6.37
C PHE A 52 13.43 0.03 -5.79
N GLY A 53 14.06 0.74 -4.85
CA GLY A 53 15.22 0.21 -4.14
C GLY A 53 14.88 -1.02 -3.27
N SER A 54 15.81 -1.40 -2.39
CA SER A 54 15.53 -2.44 -1.39
C SER A 54 14.32 -2.04 -0.52
N MET A 55 13.18 -2.70 -0.72
CA MET A 55 12.02 -2.59 0.19
C MET A 55 12.31 -3.25 1.56
N LYS A 56 13.38 -4.07 1.66
CA LYS A 56 13.96 -4.43 2.96
C LYS A 56 14.54 -3.15 3.57
N GLY A 57 13.87 -2.66 4.61
CA GLY A 57 14.23 -1.40 5.27
C GLY A 57 13.34 -0.22 4.92
N PHE A 58 12.03 -0.39 4.67
CA PHE A 58 11.05 0.72 4.68
C PHE A 58 11.17 1.61 5.93
N LYS A 59 11.79 1.07 6.99
CA LYS A 59 12.45 1.83 8.05
C LYS A 59 13.84 2.26 7.56
N GLY A 60 13.94 3.41 6.88
CA GLY A 60 15.21 4.14 6.82
C GLY A 60 15.71 4.45 8.25
N ARG A 61 16.86 5.11 8.42
CA ARG A 61 17.43 5.52 9.74
C ARG A 61 16.46 6.29 10.66
N SER A 62 15.24 6.61 10.22
CA SER A 62 14.23 7.30 11.00
C SER A 62 13.43 6.32 11.88
N LYS A 63 13.31 6.66 13.17
CA LYS A 63 12.46 5.91 14.11
C LYS A 63 11.01 5.94 13.61
N SER A 64 10.35 4.79 13.63
CA SER A 64 8.91 4.71 13.36
C SER A 64 8.18 5.69 14.28
N LEU A 65 7.32 6.54 13.71
CA LEU A 65 6.49 7.44 14.49
C LEU A 65 5.58 6.61 15.39
N ASN A 66 5.38 7.06 16.62
CA ASN A 66 4.41 6.43 17.50
C ASN A 66 3.00 6.59 16.90
N GLU A 67 2.07 5.75 17.36
CA GLU A 67 0.70 5.72 16.84
C GLU A 67 -0.01 7.07 16.98
N LYS A 68 0.26 7.81 18.07
CA LYS A 68 -0.35 9.12 18.32
C LYS A 68 0.10 10.16 17.29
N THR A 69 1.39 10.24 17.01
CA THR A 69 1.95 11.18 16.02
C THR A 69 1.50 10.81 14.61
N THR A 70 1.43 9.51 14.30
CA THR A 70 0.91 9.03 13.02
C THR A 70 -0.57 9.42 12.85
N LYS A 71 -1.39 9.23 13.89
CA LYS A 71 -2.80 9.66 13.88
C LYS A 71 -2.93 11.16 13.62
N TRP A 72 -2.15 12.00 14.30
CA TRP A 72 -2.15 13.46 14.09
C TRP A 72 -1.73 13.86 12.66
N LEU A 73 -0.70 13.22 12.13
CA LEU A 73 -0.23 13.46 10.77
C LEU A 73 -1.30 13.07 9.75
N LEU A 74 -1.95 11.92 9.93
CA LEU A 74 -3.07 11.48 9.09
C LEU A 74 -4.27 12.44 9.19
N LYS A 75 -4.54 13.02 10.37
CA LYS A 75 -5.55 14.09 10.53
C LYS A 75 -5.19 15.33 9.71
N GLY A 76 -3.95 15.81 9.82
CA GLY A 76 -3.48 17.01 9.11
C GLY A 76 -3.49 16.85 7.59
N LEU A 77 -3.29 15.63 7.10
CA LEU A 77 -3.38 15.28 5.67
C LEU A 77 -4.82 15.01 5.19
N GLY A 78 -5.83 15.12 6.05
CA GLY A 78 -7.24 14.98 5.68
C GLY A 78 -7.79 13.54 5.67
N PHE A 79 -7.04 12.56 6.17
CA PHE A 79 -7.46 11.13 6.18
C PHE A 79 -8.45 10.77 7.29
N THR A 80 -9.04 11.74 7.99
CA THR A 80 -9.88 11.52 9.18
C THR A 80 -11.37 11.39 8.95
N ASN A 81 -11.84 11.37 7.70
CA ASN A 81 -13.29 11.41 7.44
C ASN A 81 -13.87 10.12 6.86
N THR A 82 -13.54 8.98 7.46
CA THR A 82 -14.33 7.76 7.29
C THR A 82 -15.28 7.60 8.48
N LYS A 83 -16.50 8.11 8.32
CA LYS A 83 -17.65 7.59 9.07
C LYS A 83 -17.84 6.12 8.68
N THR A 84 -18.40 5.33 9.61
CA THR A 84 -18.76 3.88 9.56
C THR A 84 -17.57 2.89 9.59
N VAL A 85 -17.44 1.96 10.55
CA VAL A 85 -18.45 1.11 11.23
C VAL A 85 -18.12 0.92 12.73
N LYS A 86 -19.12 1.15 13.60
CA LYS A 86 -19.17 0.71 15.00
C LYS A 86 -19.51 -0.79 15.07
N ASN A 87 -18.97 -1.46 16.08
CA ASN A 87 -19.32 -2.78 16.63
C ASN A 87 -19.05 -4.01 15.75
N SER A 88 -18.09 -4.84 16.16
CA SER A 88 -18.37 -5.96 17.08
C SER A 88 -17.10 -6.77 17.31
N LEU A 89 -16.73 -6.97 18.58
CA LEU A 89 -16.37 -8.24 19.21
C LEU A 89 -15.44 -7.98 20.39
N SER A 90 -16.09 -7.88 21.56
CA SER A 90 -15.62 -8.45 22.81
C SER A 90 -15.34 -9.94 22.63
N ILE A 91 -14.06 -10.31 22.69
CA ILE A 91 -13.55 -11.56 23.28
C ILE A 91 -12.27 -11.16 24.02
#